data_AF-A0A5M6DFK1-F1
#
_entry.id   AF-A0A5M6DFK1-F1
#
_cell.length_a   1.000
_cell.length_b   1.000
_cell.length_c   1.000
_cell.angle_alpha   90.00
_cell.angle_beta   90.00
_cell.angle_gamma   90.00
#
_symmetry.space_group_name_H-M   'P 1'
#
loop_
_entity.id
_entity.type
_entity.pdbx_description
1 polymer ?
#
loop_
_entity_poly.entity_id
_entity_poly.type
_entity_poly.pdbx_seq_one_letter_code
_entity_poly.pdbx_strand_id
1 'polypeptide(L)'
;MKLLTSEDRANRIRDEKKRVAEMIKDLKRIERSQRSTRARTENGSELERLKAEQAALAERGQKLQDELGEEQEGEAEGNSDASDQQSSDEPQTGNADPASDQPPGEANESGDSDESGEPKESGGKEDRPEKNSDDSDAGKPSEQDPSGQPAGQESPNGSDQSQESTPSDSQSGESQPSQQGQPSPSESQPSESQPSESQPSQQGQSGQDSSQQSPTPPPTPQQQAEQQLQKAVERMRQAEQELEDSKRKDAVDQQLAAEENLRKAIDELEQILRQLREEEMQRELARLESRLKKMAAMQSKILDDTASLSATPKSQRNRQTDLKAGDLSFEQKKVTVEADRAMLLLREEGSSVAFPEVVAQIRDDSDRIAQRLGKSQIDAVTQGIQQDVLAAIEEMIQALQQAQRDLEKQKQQGETPPQQPGEPGEQPLVDAIAELKLIRTMETRIKSTTQRYSGLLQSDEGSAQELLPLLKNLSERQSRLYKITRDLVMRRNQ
;
A
#
# COMPACT_ATOMS: atom_id res chain seq x y z
N MET A 1 0.23 21.16 -16.11
CA MET A 1 -0.99 20.36 -16.34
C MET A 1 -0.80 18.91 -15.87
N LYS A 2 -0.41 17.94 -16.71
CA LYS A 2 -0.49 16.49 -16.38
C LYS A 2 0.08 16.01 -15.02
N LEU A 3 1.07 16.69 -14.42
CA LEU A 3 1.60 16.32 -13.11
C LEU A 3 0.65 16.69 -11.96
N LEU A 4 0.17 17.93 -11.90
CA LEU A 4 -0.79 18.42 -10.90
C LEU A 4 -2.01 17.50 -10.84
N THR A 5 -2.65 17.30 -12.00
CA THR A 5 -3.81 16.40 -12.15
C THR A 5 -3.57 14.95 -11.73
N SER A 6 -2.30 14.51 -11.56
CA SER A 6 -1.97 13.17 -11.05
C SER A 6 -1.79 13.15 -9.53
N GLU A 7 -1.25 14.21 -8.93
CA GLU A 7 -1.09 14.33 -7.47
C GLU A 7 -2.43 14.70 -6.83
N ASP A 8 -3.22 15.59 -7.46
CA ASP A 8 -4.61 15.89 -7.09
C ASP A 8 -5.51 14.65 -7.13
N ARG A 9 -5.24 13.69 -8.03
CA ARG A 9 -6.00 12.44 -8.12
C ARG A 9 -5.52 11.38 -7.13
N ALA A 10 -4.28 11.47 -6.64
CA ALA A 10 -3.75 10.60 -5.58
C ALA A 10 -4.29 11.00 -4.20
N ASN A 11 -4.30 12.30 -3.88
CA ASN A 11 -4.88 12.79 -2.64
C ASN A 11 -6.40 12.48 -2.57
N ARG A 12 -7.15 12.75 -3.65
CA ARG A 12 -8.58 12.39 -3.73
C ARG A 12 -8.88 10.93 -3.37
N ILE A 13 -8.19 9.96 -3.98
CA ILE A 13 -8.40 8.53 -3.62
C ILE A 13 -8.11 8.25 -2.14
N ARG A 14 -7.09 8.88 -1.55
CA ARG A 14 -6.76 8.69 -0.14
C ARG A 14 -7.84 9.25 0.79
N ASP A 15 -8.36 10.43 0.48
CA ASP A 15 -9.42 11.08 1.23
C ASP A 15 -10.77 10.34 1.07
N GLU A 16 -11.07 9.86 -0.14
CA GLU A 16 -12.22 9.02 -0.48
C GLU A 16 -12.16 7.64 0.21
N LYS A 17 -11.02 6.94 0.14
CA LYS A 17 -10.73 5.69 0.88
C LYS A 17 -11.00 5.87 2.37
N LYS A 18 -10.57 7.01 2.94
CA LYS A 18 -10.80 7.37 4.35
C LYS A 18 -12.27 7.66 4.65
N ARG A 19 -12.97 8.42 3.79
CA ARG A 19 -14.42 8.71 3.91
C ARG A 19 -15.23 7.41 3.92
N VAL A 20 -15.07 6.57 2.89
CA VAL A 20 -15.80 5.31 2.73
C VAL A 20 -15.51 4.35 3.90
N ALA A 21 -14.27 4.30 4.40
CA ALA A 21 -13.93 3.51 5.58
C ALA A 21 -14.65 3.97 6.86
N GLU A 22 -14.79 5.28 7.11
CA GLU A 22 -15.55 5.82 8.24
C GLU A 22 -17.07 5.62 8.04
N MET A 23 -17.60 5.76 6.82
CA MET A 23 -19.01 5.45 6.52
C MET A 23 -19.34 3.97 6.80
N ILE A 24 -18.50 3.03 6.34
CA ILE A 24 -18.65 1.59 6.65
C ILE A 24 -18.63 1.34 8.17
N LYS A 25 -17.70 1.97 8.89
CA LYS A 25 -17.52 1.85 10.34
C LYS A 25 -18.76 2.33 11.10
N ASP A 26 -19.42 3.39 10.64
CA ASP A 26 -20.62 3.92 11.29
C ASP A 26 -21.93 3.29 10.82
N LEU A 27 -22.05 2.80 9.58
CA LEU A 27 -23.10 1.84 9.22
C LEU A 27 -22.99 0.56 10.06
N LYS A 28 -21.78 0.03 10.26
CA LYS A 28 -21.52 -1.09 11.20
C LYS A 28 -21.77 -0.71 12.67
N ARG A 29 -21.86 0.57 13.03
CA ARG A 29 -22.30 1.04 14.36
C ARG A 29 -23.83 1.06 14.45
N ILE A 30 -24.51 1.49 13.39
CA ILE A 30 -25.98 1.48 13.28
C ILE A 30 -26.50 0.03 13.24
N GLU A 31 -25.95 -0.86 12.41
CA GLU A 31 -26.39 -2.28 12.30
C GLU A 31 -26.37 -2.99 13.66
N ARG A 32 -25.26 -2.90 14.40
CA ARG A 32 -25.13 -3.49 15.74
C ARG A 32 -26.10 -2.89 16.75
N SER A 33 -26.40 -1.59 16.61
CA SER A 33 -27.35 -0.90 17.48
C SER A 33 -28.80 -1.27 17.14
N GLN A 34 -29.14 -1.36 15.85
CA GLN A 34 -30.43 -1.80 15.32
C GLN A 34 -30.74 -3.23 15.79
N ARG A 35 -29.78 -4.15 15.66
CA ARG A 35 -29.86 -5.52 16.14
C ARG A 35 -30.02 -5.62 17.67
N SER A 36 -29.38 -4.70 18.43
CA SER A 36 -29.54 -4.59 19.89
C SER A 36 -30.92 -4.05 20.29
N THR A 37 -31.46 -3.07 19.57
CA THR A 37 -32.82 -2.56 19.77
C THR A 37 -33.85 -3.62 19.40
N ARG A 38 -33.68 -4.33 18.28
CA ARG A 38 -34.56 -5.44 17.87
C ARG A 38 -34.63 -6.56 18.90
N ALA A 39 -33.48 -7.03 19.39
CA ALA A 39 -33.43 -8.02 20.46
C ALA A 39 -34.16 -7.53 21.74
N ARG A 40 -34.20 -6.22 22.00
CA ARG A 40 -34.93 -5.63 23.12
C ARG A 40 -36.43 -5.43 22.83
N THR A 41 -36.83 -5.23 21.57
CA THR A 41 -38.23 -5.33 21.11
C THR A 41 -38.79 -6.72 21.35
N GLU A 42 -38.06 -7.75 20.88
CA GLU A 42 -38.36 -9.19 21.04
C GLU A 42 -38.52 -9.56 22.53
N ASN A 43 -37.57 -9.14 23.38
CA ASN A 43 -37.58 -9.42 24.83
C ASN A 43 -38.56 -8.55 25.64
N GLY A 44 -39.47 -7.79 25.01
CA GLY A 44 -40.56 -7.11 25.72
C GLY A 44 -40.20 -5.81 26.44
N SER A 45 -39.08 -5.16 26.09
CA SER A 45 -38.59 -3.93 26.75
C SER A 45 -39.57 -2.74 26.65
N GLU A 46 -39.40 -1.72 27.50
CA GLU A 46 -40.24 -0.52 27.56
C GLU A 46 -40.35 0.22 26.21
N LEU A 47 -41.57 0.42 25.72
CA LEU A 47 -41.83 0.92 24.36
C LEU A 47 -41.28 2.33 24.12
N GLU A 48 -41.43 3.25 25.07
CA GLU A 48 -40.89 4.62 24.97
C GLU A 48 -39.38 4.64 24.73
N ARG A 49 -38.63 3.74 25.38
CA ARG A 49 -37.18 3.62 25.17
C ARG A 49 -36.88 3.03 23.80
N LEU A 50 -37.59 1.98 23.40
CA LEU A 50 -37.43 1.37 22.08
C LEU A 50 -37.74 2.37 20.96
N LYS A 51 -38.78 3.20 21.10
CA LYS A 51 -39.12 4.27 20.16
C LYS A 51 -38.00 5.31 20.08
N ALA A 52 -37.55 5.84 21.21
CA ALA A 52 -36.47 6.83 21.26
C ALA A 52 -35.14 6.28 20.69
N GLU A 53 -34.83 5.01 20.93
CA GLU A 53 -33.68 4.33 20.33
C GLU A 53 -33.85 4.11 18.83
N GLN A 54 -35.05 3.75 18.36
CA GLN A 54 -35.32 3.55 16.94
C GLN A 54 -35.28 4.87 16.15
N ALA A 55 -35.83 5.95 16.72
CA ALA A 55 -35.76 7.31 16.20
C ALA A 55 -34.31 7.78 16.07
N ALA A 56 -33.50 7.61 17.12
CA ALA A 56 -32.08 7.96 17.11
C ALA A 56 -31.24 7.14 16.12
N LEU A 57 -31.71 5.96 15.69
CA LEU A 57 -31.09 5.17 14.62
C LEU A 57 -31.54 5.62 13.23
N ALA A 58 -32.82 5.95 13.05
CA ALA A 58 -33.32 6.59 11.84
C ALA A 58 -32.65 7.94 11.57
N GLU A 59 -32.45 8.78 12.59
CA GLU A 59 -31.76 10.08 12.49
C GLU A 59 -30.29 9.93 12.09
N ARG A 60 -29.57 8.96 12.67
CA ARG A 60 -28.17 8.68 12.30
C ARG A 60 -28.05 8.10 10.90
N GLY A 61 -28.99 7.23 10.51
CA GLY A 61 -29.05 6.68 9.16
C GLY A 61 -29.33 7.77 8.12
N GLN A 62 -30.23 8.71 8.42
CA GLN A 62 -30.49 9.86 7.55
C GLN A 62 -29.23 10.71 7.38
N LYS A 63 -28.51 11.04 8.46
CA LYS A 63 -27.27 11.83 8.36
C LYS A 63 -26.21 11.19 7.46
N LEU A 64 -26.02 9.86 7.58
CA LEU A 64 -25.14 9.12 6.67
C LEU A 64 -25.68 9.01 5.23
N GLN A 65 -27.01 9.14 5.03
CA GLN A 65 -27.61 9.22 3.70
C GLN A 65 -27.41 10.62 3.09
N ASP A 66 -27.52 11.68 3.89
CA ASP A 66 -27.29 13.06 3.48
C ASP A 66 -25.81 13.25 3.11
N GLU A 67 -24.89 12.79 3.97
CA GLU A 67 -23.44 12.69 3.68
C GLU A 67 -23.14 11.79 2.46
N LEU A 68 -24.02 10.82 2.16
CA LEU A 68 -24.10 10.00 0.95
C LEU A 68 -24.38 10.82 -0.34
N GLY A 69 -25.47 11.58 -0.30
CA GLY A 69 -26.06 12.26 -1.47
C GLY A 69 -25.29 13.50 -1.93
N GLU A 70 -24.68 14.26 -0.99
CA GLU A 70 -23.89 15.46 -1.30
C GLU A 70 -22.69 15.20 -2.25
N GLU A 71 -22.30 13.94 -2.47
CA GLU A 71 -21.23 13.57 -3.42
C GLU A 71 -21.66 13.68 -4.89
N GLN A 72 -22.91 13.32 -5.24
CA GLN A 72 -23.35 13.21 -6.64
C GLN A 72 -23.48 14.57 -7.34
N GLU A 73 -23.82 15.63 -6.59
CA GLU A 73 -23.85 16.99 -7.15
C GLU A 73 -22.42 17.53 -7.38
N GLY A 74 -21.48 17.20 -6.50
CA GLY A 74 -20.07 17.62 -6.61
C GLY A 74 -19.28 16.97 -7.76
N GLU A 75 -19.57 15.71 -8.11
CA GLU A 75 -18.96 15.07 -9.28
C GLU A 75 -19.58 15.53 -10.61
N ALA A 76 -20.87 15.88 -10.61
CA ALA A 76 -21.59 16.28 -11.82
C ALA A 76 -21.05 17.58 -12.46
N GLU A 77 -20.74 18.61 -11.65
CA GLU A 77 -20.16 19.86 -12.15
C GLU A 77 -18.69 19.71 -12.60
N GLY A 78 -17.99 18.69 -12.11
CA GLY A 78 -16.55 18.49 -12.37
C GLY A 78 -16.17 18.08 -13.79
N ASN A 79 -17.15 17.79 -14.67
CA ASN A 79 -16.93 17.20 -15.99
C ASN A 79 -17.59 17.99 -17.15
N SER A 80 -18.04 19.23 -16.90
CA SER A 80 -18.82 20.03 -17.86
C SER A 80 -18.20 21.38 -18.26
N ASP A 81 -16.89 21.45 -18.51
CA ASP A 81 -16.29 22.62 -19.18
C ASP A 81 -15.17 22.23 -20.17
N ALA A 82 -15.59 21.96 -21.42
CA ALA A 82 -14.70 21.65 -22.54
C ALA A 82 -15.38 21.87 -23.91
N SER A 83 -16.12 22.99 -24.06
CA SER A 83 -16.76 23.35 -25.33
C SER A 83 -16.43 24.79 -25.75
N ASP A 84 -15.26 24.96 -26.37
CA ASP A 84 -14.88 26.21 -27.05
C ASP A 84 -15.96 26.65 -28.05
N GLN A 85 -16.64 27.77 -27.77
CA GLN A 85 -17.40 28.52 -28.77
C GLN A 85 -16.71 29.84 -29.06
N GLN A 86 -15.78 29.77 -30.01
CA GLN A 86 -15.08 30.90 -30.58
C GLN A 86 -16.03 31.71 -31.50
N SER A 87 -16.69 32.75 -30.96
CA SER A 87 -17.42 33.73 -31.74
C SER A 87 -16.90 35.15 -31.46
N SER A 88 -16.11 35.67 -32.39
CA SER A 88 -15.65 37.06 -32.41
C SER A 88 -16.74 37.99 -32.94
N ASP A 89 -16.98 39.12 -32.26
CA ASP A 89 -17.30 40.37 -32.96
C ASP A 89 -16.86 41.59 -32.15
N GLU A 90 -16.54 42.69 -32.83
CA GLU A 90 -16.07 43.96 -32.25
C GLU A 90 -16.89 45.10 -32.88
N PRO A 91 -17.07 46.25 -32.18
CA PRO A 91 -16.68 47.48 -32.90
C PRO A 91 -16.12 48.62 -32.01
N GLN A 92 -14.85 48.95 -32.25
CA GLN A 92 -14.37 50.28 -32.67
C GLN A 92 -14.76 51.57 -31.89
N THR A 93 -13.75 52.10 -31.19
CA THR A 93 -13.21 53.49 -31.25
C THR A 93 -14.05 54.73 -30.88
N GLY A 94 -13.43 55.68 -30.14
CA GLY A 94 -13.95 57.04 -29.96
C GLY A 94 -13.01 58.06 -29.27
N ASN A 95 -12.07 58.65 -30.02
CA ASN A 95 -11.25 59.86 -29.72
C ASN A 95 -10.17 59.80 -28.61
N ALA A 96 -9.18 60.72 -28.73
CA ALA A 96 -8.01 60.88 -27.84
C ALA A 96 -7.38 62.30 -27.93
N ASP A 97 -6.65 62.71 -26.87
CA ASP A 97 -5.46 63.61 -26.85
C ASP A 97 -5.58 65.11 -27.30
N PRO A 98 -4.55 65.99 -27.07
CA PRO A 98 -3.76 66.21 -25.84
C PRO A 98 -3.35 67.70 -25.52
N ALA A 99 -2.78 67.95 -24.33
CA ALA A 99 -1.84 69.06 -23.92
C ALA A 99 -2.32 70.55 -24.01
N SER A 100 -1.65 71.60 -23.48
CA SER A 100 -0.31 71.77 -22.84
C SER A 100 -0.23 72.96 -21.81
N ASP A 101 0.95 73.14 -21.19
CA ASP A 101 1.57 74.38 -20.62
C ASP A 101 1.56 74.76 -19.10
N GLN A 102 2.56 75.57 -18.72
CA GLN A 102 3.14 75.85 -17.37
C GLN A 102 3.22 77.39 -17.09
N PRO A 103 4.11 77.98 -16.22
CA PRO A 103 4.80 77.60 -14.97
C PRO A 103 4.38 78.59 -13.83
N PRO A 104 5.23 79.25 -12.98
CA PRO A 104 6.42 78.90 -12.17
C PRO A 104 6.12 79.01 -10.63
N GLY A 105 7.02 79.07 -9.64
CA GLY A 105 8.47 78.80 -9.49
C GLY A 105 9.08 79.41 -8.19
N GLU A 106 10.25 78.90 -7.75
CA GLU A 106 11.19 79.43 -6.71
C GLU A 106 10.73 79.43 -5.21
N ALA A 107 11.59 79.24 -4.18
CA ALA A 107 13.02 78.82 -4.09
C ALA A 107 13.44 78.35 -2.66
N ASN A 108 14.59 77.63 -2.56
CA ASN A 108 15.59 77.52 -1.45
C ASN A 108 15.17 77.10 0.00
N GLU A 109 16.02 76.51 0.88
CA GLU A 109 17.43 76.01 0.79
C GLU A 109 17.73 74.90 1.86
N SER A 110 18.95 74.34 1.82
CA SER A 110 19.78 73.61 2.83
C SER A 110 19.27 73.31 4.28
N GLY A 111 19.75 72.29 5.00
CA GLY A 111 20.75 71.24 4.69
C GLY A 111 21.56 70.73 5.90
N ASP A 112 22.08 69.49 5.78
CA ASP A 112 23.26 68.87 6.44
C ASP A 112 23.24 68.22 7.86
N SER A 113 24.03 67.14 7.95
CA SER A 113 24.85 66.56 9.05
C SER A 113 24.31 66.22 10.48
N ASP A 114 24.23 64.91 10.73
CA ASP A 114 25.07 64.10 11.68
C ASP A 114 24.83 63.88 13.21
N GLU A 115 25.03 62.59 13.54
CA GLU A 115 25.79 61.98 14.66
C GLU A 115 25.23 61.78 16.10
N SER A 116 25.47 60.54 16.58
CA SER A 116 25.46 60.02 17.98
C SER A 116 24.10 59.83 18.71
N GLY A 117 23.88 58.73 19.45
CA GLY A 117 24.70 57.51 19.59
C GLY A 117 24.09 56.45 20.53
N GLU A 118 24.62 55.23 20.51
CA GLU A 118 24.38 54.21 21.57
C GLU A 118 25.06 54.61 22.89
N PRO A 119 24.67 53.99 24.02
CA PRO A 119 25.54 52.92 24.51
C PRO A 119 24.80 51.63 24.93
N LYS A 120 25.57 50.54 25.04
CA LYS A 120 25.11 49.17 25.28
C LYS A 120 25.34 48.69 26.73
N GLU A 121 24.69 47.57 27.03
CA GLU A 121 25.26 46.37 27.70
C GLU A 121 25.27 46.17 29.24
N SER A 122 25.34 44.87 29.57
CA SER A 122 25.46 44.22 30.89
C SER A 122 24.23 44.23 31.83
N GLY A 123 23.90 43.15 32.56
CA GLY A 123 24.32 41.74 32.42
C GLY A 123 24.33 40.92 33.72
N GLY A 124 24.00 39.61 33.62
CA GLY A 124 24.53 38.57 34.53
C GLY A 124 23.60 37.91 35.58
N LYS A 125 23.38 36.60 35.37
CA LYS A 125 23.42 35.46 36.34
C LYS A 125 22.48 35.35 37.56
N GLU A 126 22.00 34.10 37.76
CA GLU A 126 21.84 33.31 39.02
C GLU A 126 21.04 33.92 40.21
N ASP A 127 20.27 33.18 41.04
CA ASP A 127 20.48 31.80 41.55
C ASP A 127 19.16 31.13 42.06
N ARG A 128 19.25 29.95 42.70
CA ARG A 128 18.19 29.21 43.45
C ARG A 128 17.87 29.85 44.81
N PRO A 129 16.86 29.33 45.52
CA PRO A 129 17.13 28.77 46.85
C PRO A 129 16.55 27.35 47.09
N GLU A 130 16.93 26.72 48.21
CA GLU A 130 16.48 25.38 48.65
C GLU A 130 15.86 25.39 50.08
N LYS A 131 15.02 24.37 50.39
CA LYS A 131 14.90 23.65 51.69
C LYS A 131 14.46 24.45 52.95
N ASN A 132 13.98 23.87 54.07
CA ASN A 132 14.18 22.57 54.75
C ASN A 132 12.83 22.11 55.42
N SER A 133 12.49 20.81 55.58
CA SER A 133 12.90 19.81 56.62
C SER A 133 12.13 19.89 57.96
N ASP A 134 11.87 18.82 58.73
CA ASP A 134 12.08 17.34 58.56
C ASP A 134 10.70 16.60 58.52
N ASP A 135 10.26 15.54 59.23
CA ASP A 135 10.75 14.51 60.22
C ASP A 135 9.61 13.43 60.35
N SER A 136 9.70 12.16 60.82
CA SER A 136 10.78 11.23 61.20
C SER A 136 10.31 9.73 61.26
N ASP A 137 11.28 8.80 61.24
CA ASP A 137 11.40 7.47 61.91
C ASP A 137 10.49 6.21 61.64
N ALA A 138 11.13 5.05 61.89
CA ALA A 138 10.67 3.71 62.31
C ALA A 138 10.08 2.68 61.32
N GLY A 139 10.85 1.58 61.04
CA GLY A 139 10.31 0.33 60.45
C GLY A 139 11.33 -0.72 59.92
N LYS A 140 11.78 -1.65 60.78
CA LYS A 140 12.45 -2.96 60.43
C LYS A 140 11.51 -4.13 60.82
N PRO A 141 11.77 -5.44 60.52
CA PRO A 141 12.93 -6.13 59.92
C PRO A 141 12.58 -6.67 58.48
N SER A 142 13.03 -7.79 57.88
CA SER A 142 13.84 -8.98 58.29
C SER A 142 14.45 -9.70 57.06
N GLU A 143 15.28 -10.72 57.31
CA GLU A 143 15.82 -11.70 56.32
C GLU A 143 15.07 -13.05 56.40
N GLN A 144 14.99 -13.80 55.29
CA GLN A 144 15.06 -15.28 55.29
C GLN A 144 15.22 -15.89 53.88
N ASP A 145 16.18 -16.82 53.76
CA ASP A 145 16.27 -17.89 52.75
C ASP A 145 15.69 -19.18 53.38
N PRO A 146 15.16 -20.16 52.62
CA PRO A 146 16.01 -21.33 52.37
C PRO A 146 15.80 -22.06 51.03
N SER A 147 16.90 -22.52 50.46
CA SER A 147 16.94 -23.66 49.53
C SER A 147 16.46 -24.98 50.18
N GLY A 148 15.84 -25.90 49.41
CA GLY A 148 15.53 -27.24 49.91
C GLY A 148 14.81 -28.17 48.92
N GLN A 149 15.48 -29.25 48.50
CA GLN A 149 14.90 -30.42 47.83
C GLN A 149 14.72 -31.55 48.87
N PRO A 150 13.75 -32.47 48.71
CA PRO A 150 14.15 -33.88 48.58
C PRO A 150 13.24 -34.70 47.64
N ALA A 151 13.48 -36.01 47.56
CA ALA A 151 12.71 -36.98 46.75
C ALA A 151 12.58 -38.32 47.48
N GLY A 152 11.62 -39.17 47.06
CA GLY A 152 11.68 -40.63 47.29
C GLY A 152 10.36 -41.35 47.58
N GLN A 153 10.22 -42.55 46.99
CA GLN A 153 9.38 -43.70 47.42
C GLN A 153 7.83 -43.51 47.32
N GLU A 154 6.99 -44.54 47.07
CA GLU A 154 7.23 -45.98 46.81
C GLU A 154 6.11 -46.61 45.92
N SER A 155 6.23 -47.91 45.59
CA SER A 155 5.23 -48.76 44.89
C SER A 155 4.43 -49.63 45.93
N PRO A 156 3.54 -50.63 45.63
CA PRO A 156 3.30 -51.35 44.36
C PRO A 156 1.89 -51.98 44.05
N ASN A 157 1.81 -52.67 42.89
CA ASN A 157 1.14 -53.96 42.61
C ASN A 157 -0.35 -54.07 42.18
N GLY A 158 -0.65 -55.12 41.37
CA GLY A 158 -1.96 -55.55 40.84
C GLY A 158 -2.03 -55.52 39.29
N SER A 159 -1.89 -56.64 38.54
CA SER A 159 -2.87 -57.72 38.25
C SER A 159 -4.07 -57.27 37.37
N ASP A 160 -4.48 -57.93 36.28
CA ASP A 160 -4.20 -59.30 35.76
C ASP A 160 -4.58 -59.43 34.24
N GLN A 161 -4.21 -60.54 33.59
CA GLN A 161 -4.75 -61.18 32.34
C GLN A 161 -4.91 -60.34 31.03
N SER A 162 -4.29 -60.75 29.90
CA SER A 162 -4.69 -61.80 28.91
C SER A 162 -5.89 -61.40 28.01
N GLN A 163 -6.01 -61.78 26.72
CA GLN A 163 -5.40 -62.88 25.94
C GLN A 163 -4.97 -62.43 24.51
N GLU A 164 -4.15 -63.26 23.85
CA GLU A 164 -3.89 -63.27 22.39
C GLU A 164 -4.06 -64.73 21.88
N SER A 165 -4.08 -64.96 20.56
CA SER A 165 -4.00 -66.27 19.86
C SER A 165 -5.29 -67.13 19.81
N THR A 166 -5.62 -67.98 18.81
CA THR A 166 -5.09 -68.36 17.44
C THR A 166 -6.17 -69.27 16.74
N PRO A 167 -5.93 -70.17 15.75
CA PRO A 167 -5.55 -69.96 14.32
C PRO A 167 -6.41 -70.79 13.30
N SER A 168 -5.91 -70.96 12.04
CA SER A 168 -6.20 -72.02 11.02
C SER A 168 -7.55 -71.97 10.24
N ASP A 169 -7.68 -72.41 8.98
CA ASP A 169 -6.70 -72.81 7.92
C ASP A 169 -7.38 -72.83 6.51
N SER A 170 -6.60 -72.74 5.40
CA SER A 170 -6.91 -73.14 4.00
C SER A 170 -8.14 -72.48 3.30
N GLN A 171 -8.28 -72.31 1.97
CA GLN A 171 -7.49 -72.40 0.71
C GLN A 171 -8.34 -71.66 -0.38
N SER A 172 -7.95 -71.22 -1.60
CA SER A 172 -6.77 -71.20 -2.50
C SER A 172 -6.98 -70.01 -3.50
N GLY A 173 -6.19 -69.66 -4.54
CA GLY A 173 -5.05 -70.29 -5.22
C GLY A 173 -4.43 -69.38 -6.33
N GLU A 174 -4.65 -69.69 -7.61
CA GLU A 174 -4.02 -69.10 -8.83
C GLU A 174 -4.71 -67.78 -9.30
N SER A 175 -4.05 -66.77 -9.91
CA SER A 175 -3.01 -66.81 -10.94
C SER A 175 -2.16 -65.51 -11.07
N GLN A 176 -1.01 -65.60 -11.75
CA GLN A 176 -0.15 -64.52 -12.29
C GLN A 176 0.52 -65.04 -13.59
N PRO A 177 1.25 -64.26 -14.43
CA PRO A 177 1.43 -62.79 -14.49
C PRO A 177 1.34 -62.21 -15.94
N SER A 178 1.68 -60.91 -16.13
CA SER A 178 2.56 -60.35 -17.22
C SER A 178 2.02 -59.18 -18.07
N GLN A 179 2.92 -58.21 -18.33
CA GLN A 179 2.96 -57.22 -19.42
C GLN A 179 1.84 -56.14 -19.52
N GLN A 180 1.97 -55.03 -20.26
CA GLN A 180 3.07 -54.07 -20.55
C GLN A 180 2.50 -53.02 -21.54
N GLY A 181 2.68 -51.70 -21.34
CA GLY A 181 2.30 -50.70 -22.36
C GLY A 181 2.19 -49.25 -21.88
N GLN A 182 2.62 -48.31 -22.73
CA GLN A 182 2.34 -46.86 -22.58
C GLN A 182 0.96 -46.51 -23.19
N PRO A 183 0.47 -45.27 -23.01
CA PRO A 183 0.50 -44.39 -24.19
C PRO A 183 0.83 -42.91 -23.90
N SER A 184 1.08 -42.18 -24.99
CA SER A 184 1.08 -40.71 -25.10
C SER A 184 1.03 -40.36 -26.60
N PRO A 185 0.73 -39.12 -27.00
CA PRO A 185 -0.38 -38.24 -26.60
C PRO A 185 -1.44 -38.19 -27.73
N SER A 186 -2.44 -37.31 -27.65
CA SER A 186 -3.26 -36.91 -28.81
C SER A 186 -3.80 -35.49 -28.65
N GLU A 187 -3.83 -34.75 -29.76
CA GLU A 187 -4.28 -33.35 -29.83
C GLU A 187 -5.81 -33.25 -29.94
N SER A 188 -6.37 -32.09 -29.60
CA SER A 188 -7.73 -31.71 -29.98
C SER A 188 -7.85 -30.18 -30.02
N GLN A 189 -8.06 -29.63 -31.22
CA GLN A 189 -8.35 -28.21 -31.43
C GLN A 189 -9.86 -27.92 -31.24
N PRO A 190 -10.24 -26.66 -30.92
CA PRO A 190 -11.63 -26.29 -30.70
C PRO A 190 -12.45 -26.27 -32.01
N SER A 191 -13.77 -26.46 -31.89
CA SER A 191 -14.71 -26.32 -33.01
C SER A 191 -15.38 -24.94 -33.01
N GLU A 192 -15.42 -24.29 -34.17
CA GLU A 192 -16.22 -23.07 -34.38
C GLU A 192 -17.71 -23.38 -34.53
N SER A 193 -18.57 -22.41 -34.23
CA SER A 193 -19.99 -22.44 -34.57
C SER A 193 -20.47 -21.06 -35.03
N GLN A 194 -20.67 -20.90 -36.35
CA GLN A 194 -21.24 -19.69 -36.94
C GLN A 194 -22.80 -19.71 -36.94
N PRO A 195 -23.46 -18.55 -37.08
CA PRO A 195 -24.91 -18.41 -36.89
C PRO A 195 -25.74 -18.81 -38.12
N SER A 196 -27.02 -19.12 -37.90
CA SER A 196 -27.99 -19.39 -38.98
C SER A 196 -28.62 -18.12 -39.54
N GLU A 197 -28.78 -18.05 -40.86
CA GLU A 197 -29.63 -17.04 -41.52
C GLU A 197 -31.13 -17.38 -41.40
N SER A 198 -31.98 -16.35 -41.38
CA SER A 198 -33.42 -16.48 -41.63
C SER A 198 -33.97 -15.22 -42.31
N GLN A 199 -34.76 -15.38 -43.38
CA GLN A 199 -35.16 -14.29 -44.27
C GLN A 199 -36.19 -13.31 -43.66
N PRO A 200 -36.20 -12.04 -44.11
CA PRO A 200 -37.18 -11.04 -43.67
C PRO A 200 -38.56 -11.27 -44.31
N SER A 201 -39.62 -11.11 -43.51
CA SER A 201 -41.01 -11.04 -43.99
C SER A 201 -41.50 -9.59 -43.94
N GLN A 202 -42.03 -9.06 -45.05
CA GLN A 202 -42.72 -7.77 -45.07
C GLN A 202 -44.23 -7.94 -44.88
N GLN A 203 -44.85 -6.90 -44.28
CA GLN A 203 -46.19 -6.35 -44.52
C GLN A 203 -47.06 -6.25 -43.24
N GLY A 204 -47.70 -5.08 -43.01
CA GLY A 204 -48.83 -5.00 -42.06
C GLY A 204 -48.84 -3.90 -40.99
N GLN A 205 -48.63 -2.63 -41.35
CA GLN A 205 -49.37 -1.46 -40.83
C GLN A 205 -49.94 -1.50 -39.39
N SER A 206 -49.34 -0.73 -38.49
CA SER A 206 -50.05 0.23 -37.61
C SER A 206 -49.06 1.13 -36.88
N GLY A 207 -49.44 2.37 -36.59
CA GLY A 207 -48.60 3.32 -35.85
C GLY A 207 -49.13 3.52 -34.44
N GLN A 208 -48.30 3.28 -33.43
CA GLN A 208 -48.53 3.75 -32.08
C GLN A 208 -47.21 4.20 -31.46
N ASP A 209 -47.25 5.36 -30.81
CA ASP A 209 -46.13 5.98 -30.12
C ASP A 209 -45.50 4.99 -29.13
N SER A 210 -44.24 4.66 -29.37
CA SER A 210 -43.45 3.71 -28.58
C SER A 210 -42.15 4.40 -28.23
N SER A 211 -42.21 5.24 -27.19
CA SER A 211 -41.07 5.98 -26.69
C SER A 211 -39.92 5.02 -26.40
N GLN A 212 -38.78 5.22 -27.07
CA GLN A 212 -37.58 4.43 -26.82
C GLN A 212 -37.02 4.80 -25.45
N GLN A 213 -37.49 4.11 -24.41
CA GLN A 213 -36.75 3.98 -23.16
C GLN A 213 -35.48 3.20 -23.47
N SER A 214 -34.42 3.93 -23.82
CA SER A 214 -33.04 3.44 -23.72
C SER A 214 -32.88 2.79 -22.34
N PRO A 215 -32.40 1.54 -22.24
CA PRO A 215 -32.22 0.91 -20.95
C PRO A 215 -31.27 1.78 -20.12
N THR A 216 -31.74 2.24 -18.97
CA THR A 216 -30.92 3.01 -18.02
C THR A 216 -29.67 2.18 -17.70
N PRO A 217 -28.46 2.78 -17.70
CA PRO A 217 -27.27 2.06 -17.26
C PRO A 217 -27.50 1.51 -15.83
N PRO A 218 -26.95 0.34 -15.49
CA PRO A 218 -27.08 -0.20 -14.14
C PRO A 218 -26.51 0.82 -13.14
N PRO A 219 -27.16 1.03 -11.99
CA PRO A 219 -26.73 2.02 -11.01
C PRO A 219 -25.32 1.71 -10.50
N THR A 220 -24.52 2.74 -10.26
CA THR A 220 -23.15 2.57 -9.74
C THR A 220 -23.16 1.93 -8.35
N PRO A 221 -22.08 1.26 -7.88
CA PRO A 221 -22.03 0.73 -6.53
C PRO A 221 -22.32 1.78 -5.44
N GLN A 222 -21.97 3.05 -5.67
CA GLN A 222 -22.28 4.17 -4.78
C GLN A 222 -23.78 4.49 -4.74
N GLN A 223 -24.44 4.57 -5.91
CA GLN A 223 -25.89 4.71 -6.02
C GLN A 223 -26.64 3.49 -5.45
N GLN A 224 -26.06 2.29 -5.55
CA GLN A 224 -26.60 1.09 -4.91
C GLN A 224 -26.48 1.20 -3.39
N ALA A 225 -25.32 1.55 -2.85
CA ALA A 225 -25.11 1.77 -1.41
C ALA A 225 -26.09 2.81 -0.84
N GLU A 226 -26.22 3.96 -1.51
CA GLU A 226 -27.18 5.03 -1.18
C GLU A 226 -28.61 4.52 -1.16
N GLN A 227 -29.06 3.83 -2.22
CA GLN A 227 -30.42 3.27 -2.28
C GLN A 227 -30.70 2.22 -1.22
N GLN A 228 -29.71 1.41 -0.81
CA GLN A 228 -29.88 0.46 0.29
C GLN A 228 -29.93 1.20 1.64
N LEU A 229 -29.12 2.25 1.82
CA LEU A 229 -29.16 3.09 3.02
C LEU A 229 -30.49 3.84 3.15
N GLN A 230 -31.00 4.45 2.08
CA GLN A 230 -32.35 5.05 2.07
C GLN A 230 -33.41 4.04 2.51
N LYS A 231 -33.42 2.84 1.90
CA LYS A 231 -34.36 1.77 2.27
C LYS A 231 -34.18 1.33 3.72
N ALA A 232 -32.97 1.36 4.29
CA ALA A 232 -32.77 1.12 5.72
C ALA A 232 -33.39 2.22 6.59
N VAL A 233 -33.21 3.50 6.23
CA VAL A 233 -33.77 4.66 6.96
C VAL A 233 -35.31 4.64 6.93
N GLU A 234 -35.91 4.38 5.77
CA GLU A 234 -37.37 4.22 5.63
C GLU A 234 -37.91 3.10 6.53
N ARG A 235 -37.21 1.95 6.58
CA ARG A 235 -37.59 0.82 7.45
C ARG A 235 -37.39 1.11 8.93
N MET A 236 -36.35 1.86 9.31
CA MET A 236 -36.17 2.33 10.69
C MET A 236 -37.28 3.30 11.12
N ARG A 237 -37.75 4.20 10.24
CA ARG A 237 -38.91 5.07 10.49
C ARG A 237 -40.22 4.28 10.60
N GLN A 238 -40.42 3.27 9.75
CA GLN A 238 -41.58 2.38 9.86
C GLN A 238 -41.55 1.60 11.19
N ALA A 239 -40.40 1.05 11.58
CA ALA A 239 -40.25 0.40 12.89
C ALA A 239 -40.57 1.34 14.07
N GLU A 240 -40.23 2.63 14.00
CA GLU A 240 -40.57 3.62 15.02
C GLU A 240 -42.10 3.82 15.13
N GLN A 241 -42.80 3.86 14.00
CA GLN A 241 -44.27 3.99 13.95
C GLN A 241 -44.98 2.74 14.47
N GLU A 242 -44.52 1.53 14.09
CA GLU A 242 -45.11 0.29 14.61
C GLU A 242 -44.82 0.11 16.13
N LEU A 243 -43.73 0.69 16.66
CA LEU A 243 -43.47 0.75 18.11
C LEU A 243 -44.41 1.72 18.85
N GLU A 244 -44.73 2.87 18.25
CA GLU A 244 -45.72 3.83 18.76
C GLU A 244 -47.14 3.23 18.78
N ASP A 245 -47.54 2.55 17.71
CA ASP A 245 -48.77 1.73 17.65
C ASP A 245 -48.73 0.47 18.55
N SER A 246 -47.64 0.26 19.31
CA SER A 246 -47.40 -0.89 20.21
C SER A 246 -47.35 -2.27 19.53
N LYS A 247 -47.27 -2.32 18.20
CA LYS A 247 -47.19 -3.53 17.36
C LYS A 247 -45.78 -4.11 17.33
N ARG A 248 -45.33 -4.69 18.44
CA ARG A 248 -43.97 -5.26 18.59
C ARG A 248 -43.54 -6.24 17.50
N LYS A 249 -44.46 -6.98 16.87
CA LYS A 249 -44.13 -7.96 15.81
C LYS A 249 -43.80 -7.25 14.51
N ASP A 250 -44.73 -6.42 14.05
CA ASP A 250 -44.62 -5.65 12.81
C ASP A 250 -43.38 -4.73 12.88
N ALA A 251 -43.10 -4.16 14.06
CA ALA A 251 -41.85 -3.46 14.35
C ALA A 251 -40.59 -4.34 14.17
N VAL A 252 -40.58 -5.58 14.68
CA VAL A 252 -39.44 -6.51 14.51
C VAL A 252 -39.22 -6.87 13.05
N ASP A 253 -40.28 -7.06 12.26
CA ASP A 253 -40.16 -7.36 10.82
C ASP A 253 -39.55 -6.18 10.05
N GLN A 254 -39.94 -4.95 10.37
CA GLN A 254 -39.30 -3.74 9.81
C GLN A 254 -37.86 -3.55 10.32
N GLN A 255 -37.57 -3.93 11.57
CA GLN A 255 -36.22 -3.90 12.14
C GLN A 255 -35.29 -4.91 11.44
N LEU A 256 -35.78 -6.11 11.09
CA LEU A 256 -35.05 -7.09 10.27
C LEU A 256 -34.78 -6.57 8.86
N ALA A 257 -35.77 -5.97 8.20
CA ALA A 257 -35.60 -5.39 6.87
C ALA A 257 -34.59 -4.22 6.87
N ALA A 258 -34.55 -3.42 7.94
CA ALA A 258 -33.52 -2.41 8.13
C ALA A 258 -32.11 -3.02 8.28
N GLU A 259 -31.93 -4.08 9.09
CA GLU A 259 -30.65 -4.80 9.19
C GLU A 259 -30.18 -5.38 7.84
N GLU A 260 -31.09 -5.97 7.05
CA GLU A 260 -30.75 -6.53 5.74
C GLU A 260 -30.26 -5.46 4.77
N ASN A 261 -30.95 -4.31 4.72
CA ASN A 261 -30.58 -3.19 3.86
C ASN A 261 -29.28 -2.50 4.34
N LEU A 262 -29.06 -2.37 5.65
CA LEU A 262 -27.79 -1.88 6.21
C LEU A 262 -26.60 -2.78 5.83
N ARG A 263 -26.78 -4.11 5.86
CA ARG A 263 -25.72 -5.05 5.43
C ARG A 263 -25.41 -4.88 3.94
N LYS A 264 -26.42 -4.81 3.07
CA LYS A 264 -26.20 -4.53 1.63
C LYS A 264 -25.47 -3.20 1.40
N ALA A 265 -25.86 -2.13 2.10
CA ALA A 265 -25.16 -0.85 2.01
C ALA A 265 -23.68 -0.95 2.42
N ILE A 266 -23.39 -1.70 3.49
CA ILE A 266 -22.02 -2.00 3.93
C ILE A 266 -21.26 -2.82 2.86
N ASP A 267 -21.89 -3.84 2.28
CA ASP A 267 -21.27 -4.73 1.29
C ASP A 267 -20.93 -3.98 -0.02
N GLU A 268 -21.79 -3.06 -0.48
CA GLU A 268 -21.51 -2.17 -1.62
C GLU A 268 -20.40 -1.15 -1.31
N LEU A 269 -20.45 -0.46 -0.16
CA LEU A 269 -19.36 0.45 0.23
C LEU A 269 -18.02 -0.29 0.38
N GLU A 270 -18.03 -1.53 0.85
CA GLU A 270 -16.82 -2.36 0.91
C GLU A 270 -16.30 -2.75 -0.48
N GLN A 271 -17.16 -2.90 -1.50
CA GLN A 271 -16.70 -3.07 -2.89
C GLN A 271 -16.01 -1.80 -3.40
N ILE A 272 -16.57 -0.62 -3.15
CA ILE A 272 -15.95 0.67 -3.49
C ILE A 272 -14.59 0.80 -2.79
N LEU A 273 -14.54 0.52 -1.48
CA LEU A 273 -13.31 0.59 -0.71
C LEU A 273 -12.22 -0.41 -1.17
N ARG A 274 -12.62 -1.57 -1.72
CA ARG A 274 -11.68 -2.49 -2.40
C ARG A 274 -11.17 -1.87 -3.71
N GLN A 275 -12.06 -1.41 -4.59
CA GLN A 275 -11.69 -0.78 -5.86
C GLN A 275 -10.74 0.43 -5.69
N LEU A 276 -10.97 1.27 -4.67
CA LEU A 276 -10.11 2.41 -4.35
C LEU A 276 -8.71 2.00 -3.89
N ARG A 277 -8.60 1.03 -2.97
CA ARG A 277 -7.31 0.45 -2.56
C ARG A 277 -6.57 -0.15 -3.75
N GLU A 278 -7.27 -0.88 -4.60
CA GLU A 278 -6.69 -1.51 -5.78
C GLU A 278 -6.25 -0.49 -6.86
N GLU A 279 -6.88 0.69 -6.97
CA GLU A 279 -6.36 1.75 -7.83
C GLU A 279 -5.17 2.48 -7.19
N GLU A 280 -5.19 2.77 -5.88
CA GLU A 280 -4.06 3.34 -5.15
C GLU A 280 -2.81 2.45 -5.31
N MET A 281 -2.94 1.15 -5.02
CA MET A 281 -1.89 0.14 -5.17
C MET A 281 -1.37 0.06 -6.62
N GLN A 282 -2.25 0.02 -7.62
CA GLN A 282 -1.82 -0.08 -9.03
C GLN A 282 -1.04 1.18 -9.49
N ARG A 283 -1.40 2.36 -8.97
CA ARG A 283 -0.66 3.61 -9.22
C ARG A 283 0.68 3.64 -8.50
N GLU A 284 0.75 3.18 -7.26
CA GLU A 284 1.99 3.14 -6.48
C GLU A 284 3.00 2.13 -7.06
N LEU A 285 2.54 0.94 -7.45
CA LEU A 285 3.31 -0.03 -8.24
C LEU A 285 3.88 0.62 -9.51
N ALA A 286 3.07 1.35 -10.28
CA ALA A 286 3.53 2.02 -11.50
C ALA A 286 4.50 3.19 -11.23
N ARG A 287 4.28 3.97 -10.16
CA ARG A 287 5.16 5.08 -9.73
C ARG A 287 6.53 4.55 -9.30
N LEU A 288 6.56 3.45 -8.55
CA LEU A 288 7.78 2.80 -8.10
C LEU A 288 8.51 2.12 -9.26
N GLU A 289 7.81 1.34 -10.10
CA GLU A 289 8.41 0.68 -11.27
C GLU A 289 9.03 1.70 -12.25
N SER A 290 8.38 2.85 -12.46
CA SER A 290 8.92 3.96 -13.26
C SER A 290 10.23 4.53 -12.68
N ARG A 291 10.32 4.69 -11.36
CA ARG A 291 11.58 5.07 -10.68
C ARG A 291 12.66 4.01 -10.85
N LEU A 292 12.32 2.73 -10.66
CA LEU A 292 13.28 1.63 -10.80
C LEU A 292 13.79 1.52 -12.25
N LYS A 293 12.92 1.62 -13.25
CA LYS A 293 13.29 1.67 -14.69
C LYS A 293 14.26 2.82 -14.98
N LYS A 294 14.00 4.03 -14.45
CA LYS A 294 14.93 5.17 -14.54
C LYS A 294 16.27 4.85 -13.87
N MET A 295 16.24 4.22 -12.69
CA MET A 295 17.44 3.88 -11.92
C MET A 295 18.30 2.81 -12.62
N ALA A 296 17.69 1.78 -13.20
CA ALA A 296 18.37 0.77 -14.04
C ALA A 296 19.01 1.40 -15.28
N ALA A 297 18.30 2.28 -15.99
CA ALA A 297 18.83 2.98 -17.17
C ALA A 297 20.05 3.86 -16.84
N MET A 298 20.05 4.53 -15.68
CA MET A 298 21.24 5.24 -15.18
C MET A 298 22.36 4.26 -14.82
N GLN A 299 22.06 3.18 -14.09
CA GLN A 299 23.05 2.22 -13.60
C GLN A 299 23.76 1.45 -14.74
N SER A 300 23.01 1.02 -15.78
CA SER A 300 23.58 0.39 -16.98
C SER A 300 24.56 1.32 -17.66
N LYS A 301 24.16 2.56 -17.95
CA LYS A 301 25.06 3.54 -18.59
C LYS A 301 26.33 3.77 -17.76
N ILE A 302 26.21 3.89 -16.44
CA ILE A 302 27.37 4.09 -15.55
C ILE A 302 28.29 2.86 -15.57
N LEU A 303 27.74 1.64 -15.61
CA LEU A 303 28.50 0.39 -15.75
C LEU A 303 29.22 0.35 -17.12
N ASP A 304 28.52 0.63 -18.21
CA ASP A 304 29.06 0.62 -19.58
C ASP A 304 30.18 1.68 -19.77
N ASP A 305 29.96 2.90 -19.27
CA ASP A 305 30.97 3.96 -19.26
C ASP A 305 32.16 3.61 -18.35
N THR A 306 31.93 2.96 -17.20
CA THR A 306 33.01 2.52 -16.28
C THR A 306 33.84 1.40 -16.92
N ALA A 307 33.20 0.41 -17.53
CA ALA A 307 33.87 -0.68 -18.24
C ALA A 307 34.72 -0.12 -19.40
N SER A 308 34.14 0.76 -20.21
CA SER A 308 34.82 1.46 -21.33
C SER A 308 36.02 2.28 -20.85
N LEU A 309 35.90 2.98 -19.71
CA LEU A 309 37.00 3.73 -19.11
C LEU A 309 38.09 2.79 -18.57
N SER A 310 37.69 1.65 -17.97
CA SER A 310 38.60 0.66 -17.39
C SER A 310 39.46 -0.05 -18.43
N ALA A 311 38.97 -0.22 -19.66
CA ALA A 311 39.70 -0.80 -20.78
C ALA A 311 40.96 -0.01 -21.15
N THR A 312 41.07 1.26 -20.72
CA THR A 312 42.32 2.03 -20.82
C THR A 312 43.40 1.39 -19.91
N PRO A 313 44.54 0.91 -20.46
CA PRO A 313 45.59 0.28 -19.67
C PRO A 313 46.11 1.19 -18.55
N LYS A 314 46.45 0.62 -17.38
CA LYS A 314 46.86 1.40 -16.19
C LYS A 314 48.00 2.40 -16.47
N SER A 315 48.91 2.09 -17.39
CA SER A 315 50.03 2.95 -17.83
C SER A 315 49.65 4.10 -18.78
N GLN A 316 48.45 4.09 -19.35
CA GLN A 316 47.92 5.13 -20.25
C GLN A 316 46.88 6.03 -19.56
N ARG A 317 46.44 5.66 -18.36
CA ARG A 317 45.51 6.46 -17.54
C ARG A 317 46.20 7.75 -17.10
N ASN A 318 45.44 8.85 -17.12
CA ASN A 318 45.93 10.19 -16.81
C ASN A 318 44.78 11.05 -16.25
N ARG A 319 45.01 12.35 -16.04
CA ARG A 319 44.03 13.29 -15.50
C ARG A 319 42.67 13.28 -16.23
N GLN A 320 42.62 12.94 -17.52
CA GLN A 320 41.36 12.81 -18.25
C GLN A 320 40.57 11.54 -17.87
N THR A 321 41.27 10.48 -17.45
CA THR A 321 40.67 9.29 -16.82
C THR A 321 40.10 9.65 -15.45
N ASP A 322 40.86 10.40 -14.65
CA ASP A 322 40.44 10.81 -13.29
C ASP A 322 39.22 11.73 -13.35
N LEU A 323 39.18 12.69 -14.27
CA LEU A 323 38.02 13.55 -14.50
C LEU A 323 36.78 12.73 -14.88
N LYS A 324 36.89 11.80 -15.85
CA LYS A 324 35.76 10.93 -16.25
C LYS A 324 35.28 10.02 -15.12
N ALA A 325 36.19 9.52 -14.28
CA ALA A 325 35.81 8.74 -13.10
C ALA A 325 35.10 9.62 -12.04
N GLY A 326 35.52 10.88 -11.90
CA GLY A 326 34.81 11.91 -11.14
C GLY A 326 33.40 12.19 -11.68
N ASP A 327 33.24 12.36 -12.99
CA ASP A 327 31.93 12.56 -13.63
C ASP A 327 30.99 11.37 -13.35
N LEU A 328 31.49 10.14 -13.48
CA LEU A 328 30.74 8.92 -13.16
C LEU A 328 30.40 8.80 -11.66
N SER A 329 31.22 9.35 -10.76
CA SER A 329 30.88 9.48 -9.33
C SER A 329 29.68 10.40 -9.11
N PHE A 330 29.58 11.50 -9.86
CA PHE A 330 28.42 12.39 -9.80
C PHE A 330 27.16 11.76 -10.41
N GLU A 331 27.27 11.01 -11.51
CA GLU A 331 26.13 10.25 -12.06
C GLU A 331 25.65 9.16 -11.08
N GLN A 332 26.56 8.40 -10.45
CA GLN A 332 26.20 7.38 -9.47
C GLN A 332 25.48 7.96 -8.24
N LYS A 333 25.81 9.18 -7.81
CA LYS A 333 25.07 9.86 -6.73
C LYS A 333 23.61 10.17 -7.11
N LYS A 334 23.28 10.30 -8.41
CA LYS A 334 21.88 10.44 -8.86
C LYS A 334 21.10 9.13 -8.73
N VAL A 335 21.78 7.98 -8.87
CA VAL A 335 21.22 6.65 -8.56
C VAL A 335 20.87 6.59 -7.06
N THR A 336 21.79 6.98 -6.18
CA THR A 336 21.54 7.05 -4.72
C THR A 336 20.33 7.92 -4.38
N VAL A 337 20.19 9.10 -5.02
CA VAL A 337 19.05 10.01 -4.79
C VAL A 337 17.71 9.44 -5.29
N GLU A 338 17.67 8.67 -6.38
CA GLU A 338 16.42 7.97 -6.77
C GLU A 338 16.13 6.76 -5.86
N ALA A 339 17.16 6.10 -5.28
CA ALA A 339 16.97 5.09 -4.25
C ALA A 339 16.40 5.69 -2.95
N ASP A 340 16.91 6.84 -2.48
CA ASP A 340 16.31 7.60 -1.37
C ASP A 340 14.83 7.96 -1.66
N ARG A 341 14.50 8.33 -2.90
CA ARG A 341 13.11 8.64 -3.31
C ARG A 341 12.22 7.40 -3.39
N ALA A 342 12.76 6.22 -3.72
CA ALA A 342 12.03 4.96 -3.67
C ALA A 342 11.81 4.49 -2.22
N MET A 343 12.77 4.72 -1.32
CA MET A 343 12.64 4.45 0.12
C MET A 343 11.54 5.28 0.81
N LEU A 344 11.20 6.46 0.29
CA LEU A 344 10.09 7.26 0.82
C LEU A 344 8.74 6.62 0.49
N LEU A 345 8.50 6.27 -0.77
CA LEU A 345 7.26 5.60 -1.21
C LEU A 345 7.01 4.29 -0.44
N LEU A 346 8.05 3.44 -0.32
CA LEU A 346 7.99 2.18 0.42
C LEU A 346 7.81 2.34 1.95
N ARG A 347 7.91 3.56 2.49
CA ARG A 347 7.61 3.87 3.91
C ARG A 347 6.24 4.49 4.11
N GLU A 348 5.71 5.16 3.09
CA GLU A 348 4.32 5.65 3.06
C GLU A 348 3.34 4.47 2.98
N GLU A 349 3.74 3.39 2.30
CA GLU A 349 3.01 2.12 2.14
C GLU A 349 3.04 1.20 3.39
N GLY A 350 4.14 1.21 4.15
CA GLY A 350 4.27 0.55 5.46
C GLY A 350 4.27 -0.99 5.52
N SER A 351 3.72 -1.69 4.52
CA SER A 351 3.47 -3.14 4.60
C SER A 351 4.67 -4.03 4.22
N SER A 352 5.43 -3.63 3.21
CA SER A 352 6.47 -4.46 2.60
C SER A 352 7.76 -4.49 3.44
N VAL A 353 8.33 -5.67 3.67
CA VAL A 353 9.52 -5.86 4.52
C VAL A 353 10.77 -6.11 3.68
N ALA A 354 10.66 -6.89 2.60
CA ALA A 354 11.77 -7.27 1.74
C ALA A 354 12.16 -6.15 0.77
N PHE A 355 11.19 -5.39 0.25
CA PHE A 355 11.43 -4.30 -0.72
C PHE A 355 12.28 -3.14 -0.13
N PRO A 356 12.00 -2.61 1.07
CA PRO A 356 12.84 -1.57 1.67
C PRO A 356 14.30 -1.99 1.91
N GLU A 357 14.58 -3.24 2.28
CA GLU A 357 15.96 -3.72 2.46
C GLU A 357 16.72 -3.80 1.12
N VAL A 358 16.08 -4.22 0.03
CA VAL A 358 16.74 -4.25 -1.29
C VAL A 358 17.07 -2.83 -1.77
N VAL A 359 16.16 -1.86 -1.60
CA VAL A 359 16.43 -0.46 -1.98
C VAL A 359 17.50 0.16 -1.06
N ALA A 360 17.50 -0.16 0.24
CA ALA A 360 18.57 0.25 1.16
C ALA A 360 19.95 -0.31 0.75
N GLN A 361 20.02 -1.57 0.30
CA GLN A 361 21.26 -2.14 -0.24
C GLN A 361 21.69 -1.46 -1.55
N ILE A 362 20.77 -1.24 -2.49
CA ILE A 362 21.03 -0.50 -3.74
C ILE A 362 21.61 0.90 -3.46
N ARG A 363 21.07 1.59 -2.47
CA ARG A 363 21.51 2.92 -2.01
C ARG A 363 22.91 2.89 -1.42
N ASP A 364 23.18 2.00 -0.47
CA ASP A 364 24.47 1.90 0.23
C ASP A 364 25.59 1.43 -0.72
N ASP A 365 25.28 0.55 -1.68
CA ASP A 365 26.20 0.18 -2.76
C ASP A 365 26.40 1.31 -3.77
N SER A 366 25.36 2.09 -4.11
CA SER A 366 25.50 3.25 -4.99
C SER A 366 26.44 4.31 -4.41
N ASP A 367 26.34 4.63 -3.12
CA ASP A 367 27.31 5.54 -2.49
C ASP A 367 28.73 4.93 -2.45
N ARG A 368 28.86 3.62 -2.15
CA ARG A 368 30.15 2.92 -2.21
C ARG A 368 30.78 2.97 -3.61
N ILE A 369 30.00 2.76 -4.67
CA ILE A 369 30.46 2.91 -6.06
C ILE A 369 30.90 4.35 -6.30
N ALA A 370 30.09 5.34 -5.91
CA ALA A 370 30.43 6.76 -6.08
C ALA A 370 31.74 7.13 -5.36
N GLN A 371 31.95 6.64 -4.13
CA GLN A 371 33.21 6.82 -3.38
C GLN A 371 34.42 6.16 -4.05
N ARG A 372 34.26 5.03 -4.76
CA ARG A 372 35.32 4.35 -5.51
C ARG A 372 35.63 5.07 -6.82
N LEU A 373 34.60 5.42 -7.59
CA LEU A 373 34.73 6.20 -8.83
C LEU A 373 35.42 7.56 -8.58
N GLY A 374 35.06 8.25 -7.50
CA GLY A 374 35.71 9.50 -7.07
C GLY A 374 37.17 9.38 -6.62
N LYS A 375 37.71 8.14 -6.55
CA LYS A 375 39.12 7.81 -6.30
C LYS A 375 39.79 7.15 -7.52
N SER A 376 39.18 7.26 -8.71
CA SER A 376 39.59 6.59 -9.95
C SER A 376 39.65 5.05 -9.86
N GLN A 377 38.99 4.44 -8.86
CA GLN A 377 38.92 2.99 -8.70
C GLN A 377 37.85 2.43 -9.66
N ILE A 378 38.23 2.23 -10.92
CA ILE A 378 37.38 1.73 -12.03
C ILE A 378 37.64 0.25 -12.35
N ASP A 379 38.02 -0.52 -11.34
CA ASP A 379 38.42 -1.93 -11.43
C ASP A 379 37.23 -2.93 -11.41
N ALA A 380 37.56 -4.23 -11.49
CA ALA A 380 36.59 -5.32 -11.45
C ALA A 380 35.77 -5.37 -10.14
N VAL A 381 36.29 -4.81 -9.03
CA VAL A 381 35.53 -4.70 -7.77
C VAL A 381 34.44 -3.64 -7.92
N THR A 382 34.75 -2.47 -8.47
CA THR A 382 33.75 -1.43 -8.73
C THR A 382 32.70 -1.88 -9.75
N GLN A 383 33.13 -2.50 -10.85
CA GLN A 383 32.23 -3.04 -11.87
C GLN A 383 31.36 -4.18 -11.33
N GLY A 384 31.91 -5.03 -10.46
CA GLY A 384 31.13 -6.08 -9.78
C GLY A 384 30.02 -5.52 -8.89
N ILE A 385 30.28 -4.44 -8.13
CA ILE A 385 29.23 -3.81 -7.32
C ILE A 385 28.20 -3.11 -8.23
N GLN A 386 28.61 -2.46 -9.32
CA GLN A 386 27.70 -1.88 -10.32
C GLN A 386 26.78 -2.92 -10.97
N GLN A 387 27.30 -4.13 -11.27
CA GLN A 387 26.52 -5.26 -11.78
C GLN A 387 25.51 -5.78 -10.74
N ASP A 388 25.91 -5.92 -9.48
CA ASP A 388 25.02 -6.39 -8.41
C ASP A 388 23.88 -5.40 -8.15
N VAL A 389 24.16 -4.09 -8.24
CA VAL A 389 23.14 -3.03 -8.16
C VAL A 389 22.19 -3.08 -9.34
N LEU A 390 22.68 -3.22 -10.58
CA LEU A 390 21.82 -3.33 -11.77
C LEU A 390 20.89 -4.54 -11.67
N ALA A 391 21.44 -5.72 -11.36
CA ALA A 391 20.66 -6.95 -11.19
C ALA A 391 19.61 -6.82 -10.06
N ALA A 392 19.94 -6.17 -8.94
CA ALA A 392 18.99 -5.92 -7.86
C ALA A 392 17.79 -5.05 -8.31
N ILE A 393 18.03 -4.04 -9.16
CA ILE A 393 16.97 -3.17 -9.69
C ILE A 393 16.11 -3.94 -10.71
N GLU A 394 16.73 -4.74 -11.57
CA GLU A 394 16.00 -5.56 -12.56
C GLU A 394 15.13 -6.64 -11.92
N GLU A 395 15.63 -7.33 -10.88
CA GLU A 395 14.85 -8.27 -10.06
C GLU A 395 13.62 -7.59 -9.43
N MET A 396 13.79 -6.38 -8.88
CA MET A 396 12.68 -5.61 -8.33
C MET A 396 11.66 -5.18 -9.41
N ILE A 397 12.11 -4.74 -10.59
CA ILE A 397 11.21 -4.40 -11.71
C ILE A 397 10.38 -5.63 -12.11
N GLN A 398 10.99 -6.80 -12.21
CA GLN A 398 10.29 -8.05 -12.52
C GLN A 398 9.24 -8.39 -11.44
N ALA A 399 9.57 -8.20 -10.16
CA ALA A 399 8.65 -8.43 -9.06
C ALA A 399 7.45 -7.46 -9.06
N LEU A 400 7.67 -6.16 -9.27
CA LEU A 400 6.59 -5.17 -9.36
C LEU A 400 5.69 -5.39 -10.58
N GLN A 401 6.26 -5.72 -11.75
CA GLN A 401 5.47 -6.09 -12.92
C GLN A 401 4.65 -7.36 -12.70
N GLN A 402 5.13 -8.29 -11.88
CA GLN A 402 4.36 -9.48 -11.55
C GLN A 402 3.19 -9.14 -10.63
N ALA A 403 3.40 -8.29 -9.61
CA ALA A 403 2.33 -7.78 -8.75
C ALA A 403 1.25 -7.02 -9.56
N GLN A 404 1.65 -6.15 -10.49
CA GLN A 404 0.71 -5.47 -11.41
C GLN A 404 -0.18 -6.47 -12.18
N ARG A 405 0.43 -7.49 -12.80
CA ARG A 405 -0.31 -8.53 -13.56
C ARG A 405 -1.23 -9.36 -12.69
N ASP A 406 -0.83 -9.67 -11.47
CA ASP A 406 -1.62 -10.52 -10.58
C ASP A 406 -2.78 -9.74 -9.93
N LEU A 407 -2.60 -8.43 -9.67
CA LEU A 407 -3.68 -7.48 -9.33
C LEU A 407 -4.68 -7.32 -10.49
N GLU A 408 -4.21 -7.22 -11.73
CA GLU A 408 -5.08 -7.17 -12.92
C GLU A 408 -5.88 -8.47 -13.13
N LYS A 409 -5.33 -9.64 -12.78
CA LYS A 409 -6.07 -10.92 -12.79
C LYS A 409 -7.13 -11.00 -11.70
N GLN A 410 -6.86 -10.49 -10.49
CA GLN A 410 -7.86 -10.43 -9.43
C GLN A 410 -9.07 -9.58 -9.87
N LYS A 411 -8.81 -8.40 -10.45
CA LYS A 411 -9.85 -7.55 -11.06
C LYS A 411 -10.65 -8.25 -12.17
N GLN A 412 -10.01 -9.09 -13.00
CA GLN A 412 -10.67 -9.77 -14.11
C GLN A 412 -11.48 -11.02 -13.71
N GLN A 413 -11.02 -11.78 -12.72
CA GLN A 413 -11.65 -13.05 -12.35
C GLN A 413 -12.73 -12.89 -11.26
N GLY A 414 -12.73 -11.78 -10.50
CA GLY A 414 -13.64 -11.56 -9.37
C GLY A 414 -13.43 -12.53 -8.20
N GLU A 415 -12.38 -13.35 -8.24
CA GLU A 415 -12.04 -14.32 -7.19
C GLU A 415 -11.64 -13.59 -5.91
N THR A 416 -12.55 -13.57 -4.95
CA THR A 416 -12.32 -12.96 -3.64
C THR A 416 -11.32 -13.80 -2.84
N PRO A 417 -10.15 -13.26 -2.43
CA PRO A 417 -9.41 -13.84 -1.33
C PRO A 417 -10.31 -13.84 -0.09
N PRO A 418 -10.39 -14.92 0.72
CA PRO A 418 -11.23 -14.96 1.91
C PRO A 418 -10.66 -14.05 3.01
N GLN A 419 -10.97 -12.75 2.91
CA GLN A 419 -10.58 -11.74 3.88
C GLN A 419 -11.23 -12.05 5.23
N GLN A 420 -10.43 -12.20 6.28
CA GLN A 420 -10.96 -12.52 7.61
C GLN A 420 -11.84 -11.36 8.12
N PRO A 421 -13.04 -11.65 8.66
CA PRO A 421 -13.94 -10.62 9.19
C PRO A 421 -13.39 -10.09 10.53
N GLY A 422 -12.50 -9.11 10.46
CA GLY A 422 -11.84 -8.53 11.63
C GLY A 422 -11.24 -7.16 11.38
N GLU A 423 -10.31 -7.04 10.43
CA GLU A 423 -9.43 -5.86 10.34
C GLU A 423 -9.55 -5.10 9.01
N PRO A 424 -9.75 -3.76 9.05
CA PRO A 424 -9.67 -2.89 7.88
C PRO A 424 -8.20 -2.55 7.53
N GLY A 425 -7.29 -3.50 7.73
CA GLY A 425 -5.87 -3.35 7.39
C GLY A 425 -5.66 -3.02 5.92
N GLU A 426 -4.59 -2.29 5.61
CA GLU A 426 -4.22 -1.99 4.24
C GLU A 426 -3.63 -3.25 3.59
N GLN A 427 -4.02 -3.54 2.35
CA GLN A 427 -3.51 -4.70 1.62
C GLN A 427 -2.06 -4.44 1.22
N PRO A 428 -1.16 -5.43 1.32
CA PRO A 428 0.23 -5.19 0.99
C PRO A 428 0.44 -4.95 -0.51
N LEU A 429 1.34 -4.02 -0.84
CA LEU A 429 1.68 -3.64 -2.22
C LEU A 429 2.16 -4.83 -3.08
N VAL A 430 2.71 -5.86 -2.42
CA VAL A 430 3.26 -7.06 -3.04
C VAL A 430 2.92 -8.27 -2.18
N ASP A 431 2.66 -9.42 -2.80
CA ASP A 431 2.23 -10.61 -2.07
C ASP A 431 3.39 -11.31 -1.33
N ALA A 432 3.06 -12.10 -0.31
CA ALA A 432 4.06 -12.82 0.50
C ALA A 432 4.91 -13.80 -0.34
N ILE A 433 4.40 -14.29 -1.47
CA ILE A 433 5.18 -15.15 -2.38
C ILE A 433 6.21 -14.32 -3.16
N ALA A 434 5.90 -13.08 -3.57
CA ALA A 434 6.85 -12.14 -4.13
C ALA A 434 7.90 -11.68 -3.12
N GLU A 435 7.54 -11.43 -1.86
CA GLU A 435 8.52 -11.17 -0.79
C GLU A 435 9.50 -12.34 -0.62
N LEU A 436 9.00 -13.58 -0.56
CA LEU A 436 9.82 -14.79 -0.47
C LEU A 436 10.68 -15.02 -1.73
N LYS A 437 10.19 -14.67 -2.93
CA LYS A 437 10.99 -14.66 -4.17
C LYS A 437 12.13 -13.64 -4.06
N LEU A 438 11.87 -12.41 -3.58
CA LEU A 438 12.87 -11.36 -3.43
C LEU A 438 13.91 -11.68 -2.35
N ILE A 439 13.50 -12.33 -1.25
CA ILE A 439 14.41 -12.91 -0.25
C ILE A 439 15.35 -13.95 -0.90
N ARG A 440 14.80 -14.84 -1.73
CA ARG A 440 15.58 -15.86 -2.45
C ARG A 440 16.54 -15.27 -3.50
N THR A 441 16.19 -14.16 -4.17
CA THR A 441 17.16 -13.48 -5.05
C THR A 441 18.25 -12.79 -4.24
N MET A 442 17.93 -12.16 -3.09
CA MET A 442 18.95 -11.65 -2.16
C MET A 442 19.92 -12.75 -1.70
N GLU A 443 19.45 -13.94 -1.31
CA GLU A 443 20.32 -15.08 -0.97
C GLU A 443 21.25 -15.47 -2.14
N THR A 444 20.67 -15.54 -3.34
CA THR A 444 21.37 -15.93 -4.57
C THR A 444 22.44 -14.90 -4.94
N ARG A 445 22.13 -13.61 -4.81
CA ARG A 445 23.05 -12.49 -5.08
C ARG A 445 24.20 -12.48 -4.07
N ILE A 446 23.91 -12.57 -2.77
CA ILE A 446 24.96 -12.64 -1.74
C ILE A 446 25.90 -13.83 -2.01
N LYS A 447 25.37 -14.99 -2.41
CA LYS A 447 26.16 -16.16 -2.78
C LYS A 447 27.08 -15.88 -3.99
N SER A 448 26.56 -15.32 -5.08
CA SER A 448 27.38 -15.03 -6.28
C SER A 448 28.42 -13.93 -6.01
N THR A 449 28.08 -12.87 -5.29
CA THR A 449 29.03 -11.83 -4.86
C THR A 449 30.14 -12.41 -3.97
N THR A 450 29.80 -13.32 -3.04
CA THR A 450 30.79 -14.02 -2.20
C THR A 450 31.73 -14.88 -3.05
N GLN A 451 31.20 -15.61 -4.02
CA GLN A 451 32.01 -16.42 -4.95
C GLN A 451 32.92 -15.54 -5.82
N ARG A 452 32.44 -14.39 -6.31
CA ARG A 452 33.24 -13.43 -7.09
C ARG A 452 34.39 -12.83 -6.27
N TYR A 453 34.15 -12.42 -5.03
CA TYR A 453 35.22 -11.93 -4.15
C TYR A 453 36.21 -13.04 -3.75
N SER A 454 35.74 -14.28 -3.57
CA SER A 454 36.64 -15.43 -3.38
C SER A 454 37.53 -15.70 -4.62
N GLY A 455 37.01 -15.44 -5.83
CA GLY A 455 37.79 -15.54 -7.07
C GLY A 455 38.88 -14.46 -7.15
N LEU A 456 38.54 -13.20 -6.85
CA LEU A 456 39.50 -12.08 -6.88
C LEU A 456 40.64 -12.21 -5.85
N LEU A 457 40.39 -12.90 -4.73
CA LEU A 457 41.43 -13.29 -3.76
C LEU A 457 42.35 -14.41 -4.28
N GLN A 458 41.90 -15.21 -5.25
CA GLN A 458 42.67 -16.31 -5.84
C GLN A 458 43.43 -15.90 -7.10
N SER A 459 43.00 -14.84 -7.80
CA SER A 459 43.68 -14.29 -8.99
C SER A 459 44.68 -13.17 -8.70
N ASP A 460 44.82 -12.73 -7.44
CA ASP A 460 45.62 -11.56 -7.01
C ASP A 460 45.18 -10.22 -7.65
N GLU A 461 43.95 -10.18 -8.18
CA GLU A 461 43.38 -8.99 -8.84
C GLU A 461 42.69 -8.02 -7.87
N GLY A 462 42.45 -8.44 -6.62
CA GLY A 462 41.91 -7.59 -5.55
C GLY A 462 42.62 -7.82 -4.22
N SER A 463 43.11 -6.75 -3.59
CA SER A 463 43.86 -6.88 -2.34
C SER A 463 42.97 -7.33 -1.18
N ALA A 464 43.49 -8.21 -0.31
CA ALA A 464 42.75 -8.67 0.87
C ALA A 464 42.27 -7.51 1.78
N GLN A 465 43.04 -6.42 1.82
CA GLN A 465 42.70 -5.21 2.59
C GLN A 465 41.47 -4.47 2.04
N GLU A 466 41.24 -4.51 0.72
CA GLU A 466 40.07 -3.91 0.07
C GLU A 466 38.85 -4.85 0.05
N LEU A 467 39.07 -6.16 -0.03
CA LEU A 467 37.98 -7.15 -0.10
C LEU A 467 37.40 -7.50 1.28
N LEU A 468 38.20 -7.47 2.36
CA LEU A 468 37.74 -7.72 3.73
C LEU A 468 36.51 -6.88 4.15
N PRO A 469 36.47 -5.54 3.97
CA PRO A 469 35.27 -4.75 4.32
C PRO A 469 34.04 -5.05 3.45
N LEU A 470 34.22 -5.58 2.23
CA LEU A 470 33.12 -6.02 1.37
C LEU A 470 32.55 -7.37 1.86
N LEU A 471 33.43 -8.34 2.16
CA LEU A 471 33.06 -9.63 2.74
C LEU A 471 32.36 -9.48 4.09
N LYS A 472 32.83 -8.54 4.94
CA LYS A 472 32.14 -8.20 6.19
C LYS A 472 30.71 -7.70 5.92
N ASN A 473 30.54 -6.80 4.95
CA ASN A 473 29.21 -6.28 4.61
C ASN A 473 28.28 -7.35 4.02
N LEU A 474 28.80 -8.34 3.27
CA LEU A 474 27.99 -9.50 2.86
C LEU A 474 27.52 -10.32 4.07
N SER A 475 28.36 -10.54 5.08
CA SER A 475 27.95 -11.24 6.31
C SER A 475 26.89 -10.45 7.11
N GLU A 476 26.96 -9.11 7.08
CA GLU A 476 25.95 -8.23 7.68
C GLU A 476 24.61 -8.34 6.91
N ARG A 477 24.63 -8.42 5.57
CA ARG A 477 23.43 -8.68 4.76
C ARG A 477 22.83 -10.06 5.02
N GLN A 478 23.63 -11.11 5.16
CA GLN A 478 23.12 -12.44 5.56
C GLN A 478 22.42 -12.38 6.93
N SER A 479 22.99 -11.66 7.90
CA SER A 479 22.38 -11.48 9.22
C SER A 479 21.07 -10.67 9.16
N ARG A 480 20.97 -9.67 8.29
CA ARG A 480 19.71 -8.93 8.03
C ARG A 480 18.66 -9.80 7.35
N LEU A 481 19.04 -10.53 6.30
CA LEU A 481 18.16 -11.39 5.53
C LEU A 481 17.55 -12.51 6.38
N TYR A 482 18.36 -13.10 7.28
CA TYR A 482 17.88 -14.04 8.30
C TYR A 482 16.87 -13.41 9.27
N LYS A 483 17.07 -12.16 9.71
CA LYS A 483 16.10 -11.45 10.56
C LYS A 483 14.80 -11.19 9.81
N ILE A 484 14.86 -10.61 8.61
CA ILE A 484 13.69 -10.32 7.77
C ILE A 484 12.88 -11.61 7.52
N THR A 485 13.54 -12.70 7.13
CA THR A 485 12.88 -14.00 6.93
C THR A 485 12.23 -14.52 8.22
N ARG A 486 12.89 -14.35 9.37
CA ARG A 486 12.32 -14.71 10.68
C ARG A 486 11.13 -13.83 11.06
N ASP A 487 11.22 -12.52 10.90
CA ASP A 487 10.18 -11.58 11.33
C ASP A 487 8.92 -11.70 10.45
N LEU A 488 9.09 -12.01 9.16
CA LEU A 488 8.03 -12.42 8.21
C LEU A 488 7.35 -13.72 8.68
N VAL A 489 8.12 -14.77 8.98
CA VAL A 489 7.58 -16.05 9.50
C VAL A 489 6.86 -15.88 10.85
N MET A 490 7.38 -15.02 11.73
CA MET A 490 6.80 -14.74 13.05
C MET A 490 5.64 -13.73 13.00
N ARG A 491 5.27 -13.22 11.82
CA ARG A 491 4.26 -12.16 11.59
C ARG A 491 4.41 -10.95 12.51
N ARG A 492 5.65 -10.56 12.84
CA ARG A 492 5.91 -9.56 13.90
C ARG A 492 5.69 -8.11 13.46
N ASN A 493 5.13 -7.91 12.27
CA ASN A 493 4.89 -6.63 11.62
C ASN A 493 3.39 -6.47 11.27
N GLN A 494 2.50 -7.14 12.02
CA GLN A 494 1.08 -6.82 12.13
C GLN A 494 0.85 -6.10 13.48
#